data_AF-A0A2T1DFH2-F1
#
_entry.id   AF-A0A2T1DFH2-F1
#
_cell.length_a   1.000
_cell.length_b   1.000
_cell.length_c   1.000
_cell.angle_alpha   90.00
_cell.angle_beta   90.00
_cell.angle_gamma   90.00
#
_symmetry.space_group_name_H-M   'P 1'
#
loop_
_entity.id
_entity.type
_entity.pdbx_description
1 polymer ?
#
loop_
_entity_poly.entity_id
_entity_poly.type
_entity_poly.pdbx_seq_one_letter_code
_entity_poly.pdbx_strand_id
1 'polypeptide(L)'
;MKVFALRLKPDQDLRQSLKEFALSNNIQAGFVLSAIGSLKQAAIRFADQPKSQILPGKFEILSLNGTLSVNGLHLHITIADSVGNTIGGHLDNDSIVYTTAEIVIGASEDLIFLRSSDPQTGFLELEIQAVKQRVE
;
A
#
# COMPACT_ATOMS: atom_id res chain seq x y z
N MET A 1 6.52 -16.97 7.74
CA MET A 1 6.49 -15.52 7.45
C MET A 1 7.81 -15.12 6.85
N LYS A 2 7.77 -14.47 5.68
CA LYS A 2 8.94 -13.93 5.00
C LYS A 2 8.93 -12.41 5.08
N VAL A 3 10.10 -11.82 5.31
CA VAL A 3 10.27 -10.36 5.34
C VAL A 3 11.01 -9.92 4.08
N PHE A 4 10.52 -8.85 3.47
CA PHE A 4 11.14 -8.20 2.33
C PHE A 4 11.45 -6.75 2.67
N ALA A 5 12.55 -6.24 2.15
CA ALA A 5 12.88 -4.82 2.18
C ALA A 5 13.09 -4.33 0.75
N LEU A 6 12.54 -3.16 0.44
CA LEU A 6 12.76 -2.48 -0.82
C LEU A 6 12.96 -0.99 -0.60
N ARG A 7 13.70 -0.38 -1.53
CA ARG A 7 13.86 1.07 -1.61
C ARG A 7 13.38 1.57 -2.96
N LEU A 8 12.34 2.39 -2.96
CA LEU A 8 11.93 3.14 -4.12
C LEU A 8 12.81 4.38 -4.29
N LYS A 9 13.07 4.72 -5.54
CA LYS A 9 13.92 5.81 -6.01
C LYS A 9 13.04 7.00 -6.41
N PRO A 10 13.63 8.20 -6.57
CA PRO A 10 12.93 9.35 -7.13
C PRO A 10 12.15 9.00 -8.39
N ASP A 11 11.01 9.65 -8.57
CA ASP A 11 10.13 9.55 -9.74
C ASP A 11 9.37 8.23 -9.91
N GLN A 12 9.59 7.25 -9.02
CA GLN A 12 8.75 6.05 -8.98
C GLN A 12 7.41 6.35 -8.30
N ASP A 13 6.35 5.74 -8.82
CA ASP A 13 5.04 5.75 -8.19
C ASP A 13 5.01 4.74 -7.03
N LEU A 14 4.68 5.21 -5.82
CA LEU A 14 4.67 4.40 -4.61
C LEU A 14 3.70 3.21 -4.69
N ARG A 15 2.46 3.45 -5.11
CA ARG A 15 1.40 2.44 -5.10
C ARG A 15 1.61 1.42 -6.22
N GLN A 16 1.96 1.88 -7.40
CA GLN A 16 2.23 1.03 -8.56
C GLN A 16 3.48 0.17 -8.32
N SER A 17 4.54 0.72 -7.73
CA SER A 17 5.74 -0.06 -7.39
C SER A 17 5.44 -1.17 -6.37
N LEU A 18 4.59 -0.91 -5.37
CA LEU A 18 4.17 -1.95 -4.41
C LEU A 18 3.30 -3.03 -5.04
N LYS A 19 2.46 -2.67 -6.01
CA LYS A 19 1.69 -3.62 -6.81
C LYS A 19 2.60 -4.53 -7.62
N GLU A 20 3.55 -3.95 -8.35
CA GLU A 20 4.54 -4.69 -9.12
C GLU A 20 5.38 -5.59 -8.22
N PHE A 21 5.81 -5.08 -7.06
CA PHE A 21 6.57 -5.86 -6.08
C PHE A 21 5.80 -7.09 -5.59
N ALA A 22 4.51 -6.94 -5.28
CA ALA A 22 3.65 -8.06 -4.87
C ALA A 22 3.52 -9.12 -5.97
N LEU A 23 3.35 -8.68 -7.22
CA LEU A 23 3.26 -9.57 -8.38
C LEU A 23 4.58 -10.32 -8.64
N SER A 24 5.71 -9.60 -8.71
CA SER A 24 7.02 -10.18 -8.99
C SER A 24 7.51 -11.16 -7.92
N ASN A 25 7.09 -10.97 -6.67
CA ASN A 25 7.44 -11.87 -5.56
C ASN A 25 6.34 -12.88 -5.24
N ASN A 26 5.26 -12.93 -6.03
CA ASN A 26 4.10 -13.80 -5.84
C ASN A 26 3.52 -13.75 -4.41
N ILE A 27 3.38 -12.54 -3.86
CA ILE A 27 2.91 -12.35 -2.48
C ILE A 27 1.40 -12.63 -2.42
N GLN A 28 1.02 -13.73 -1.78
CA GLN A 28 -0.39 -14.12 -1.62
C GLN A 28 -1.09 -13.39 -0.48
N ALA A 29 -0.36 -13.07 0.60
CA ALA A 29 -0.87 -12.31 1.73
C ALA A 29 0.25 -11.48 2.36
N GLY A 30 0.33 -10.20 2.03
CA GLY A 30 1.34 -9.27 2.52
C GLY A 30 0.75 -8.09 3.28
N PHE A 31 1.57 -7.50 4.14
CA PHE A 31 1.25 -6.31 4.92
C PHE A 31 2.51 -5.46 5.13
N VAL A 32 2.32 -4.14 5.22
CA VAL A 32 3.41 -3.21 5.46
C VAL A 32 3.81 -3.27 6.94
N LEU A 33 5.09 -3.54 7.21
CA LEU A 33 5.67 -3.55 8.55
C LEU A 33 6.25 -2.19 8.93
N SER A 34 6.87 -1.51 7.96
CA SER A 34 7.44 -0.17 8.12
C SER A 34 7.54 0.49 6.75
N ALA A 35 7.37 1.80 6.71
CA ALA A 35 7.48 2.58 5.50
C ALA A 35 7.74 4.05 5.84
N ILE A 36 8.90 4.55 5.45
CA ILE A 36 9.30 5.95 5.59
C ILE A 36 9.81 6.47 4.26
N GLY A 37 9.84 7.78 4.07
CA GLY A 37 10.36 8.39 2.84
C GLY A 37 9.74 9.73 2.55
N SER A 38 9.79 10.13 1.29
CA SER A 38 9.19 11.40 0.86
C SER A 38 8.54 11.31 -0.52
N LEU A 39 7.52 12.13 -0.71
CA LEU A 39 6.79 12.30 -1.97
C LEU A 39 6.95 13.72 -2.49
N LYS A 40 6.96 13.90 -3.82
CA LYS A 40 6.89 15.22 -4.49
C LYS A 40 5.49 15.53 -5.04
N GLN A 41 4.59 14.56 -4.89
CA GLN A 41 3.17 14.62 -5.17
C GLN A 41 2.51 13.46 -4.43
N ALA A 42 1.36 13.67 -3.82
CA ALA A 42 0.57 12.61 -3.20
C ALA A 42 -0.83 12.55 -3.81
N ALA A 43 -1.32 11.35 -4.08
CA ALA A 43 -2.68 11.11 -4.53
C ALA A 43 -3.45 10.38 -3.43
N ILE A 44 -4.44 11.06 -2.84
CA ILE A 44 -5.17 10.56 -1.67
C ILE A 44 -6.67 10.66 -1.93
N ARG A 45 -7.37 9.53 -1.76
CA ARG A 45 -8.84 9.53 -1.64
C ARG A 45 -9.21 9.71 -0.17
N PHE A 46 -9.84 10.84 0.13
CA PHE A 46 -10.32 11.14 1.47
C PHE A 46 -11.57 10.32 1.82
N ALA A 47 -11.87 10.29 3.12
CA ALA A 47 -13.05 9.59 3.63
C ALA A 47 -14.33 10.09 2.93
N ASP A 48 -15.16 9.14 2.51
CA ASP A 48 -16.42 9.39 1.81
C ASP A 48 -16.31 10.22 0.51
N GLN A 49 -15.13 10.26 -0.09
CA GLN A 49 -14.93 10.93 -1.37
C GLN A 49 -14.87 9.91 -2.52
N PRO A 50 -15.57 10.18 -3.65
CA PRO A 50 -15.62 9.25 -4.78
C PRO A 50 -14.32 9.23 -5.59
N LYS A 51 -13.47 10.24 -5.44
CA LYS A 51 -12.25 10.44 -6.24
C LYS A 51 -11.08 10.85 -5.35
N SER A 52 -9.90 10.46 -5.80
CA SER A 52 -8.63 10.89 -5.22
C SER A 52 -8.33 12.34 -5.59
N GLN A 53 -7.73 13.07 -4.65
CA GLN A 53 -7.17 14.39 -4.90
C GLN A 53 -5.66 14.29 -5.08
N ILE A 54 -5.15 14.97 -6.09
CA ILE A 54 -3.72 15.20 -6.26
C ILE A 54 -3.30 16.39 -5.40
N LEU A 55 -2.38 16.14 -4.48
CA LEU A 55 -1.76 17.13 -3.62
C LEU A 55 -0.36 17.42 -4.15
N PRO A 56 -0.14 18.56 -4.82
CA PRO A 56 1.19 18.97 -5.24
C PRO A 56 1.99 19.44 -4.02
N GLY A 57 3.28 19.12 -3.98
CA GLY A 57 4.16 19.55 -2.89
C GLY A 57 5.11 18.46 -2.43
N LYS A 58 6.06 18.83 -1.57
CA LYS A 58 6.97 17.88 -0.95
C LYS A 58 6.39 17.45 0.39
N PHE A 59 6.37 16.15 0.62
CA PHE A 59 5.83 15.57 1.84
C PHE A 59 6.75 14.49 2.40
N GLU A 60 6.84 14.41 3.72
CA GLU A 60 7.40 13.24 4.41
C GLU A 60 6.31 12.17 4.58
N ILE A 61 6.64 10.91 4.32
CA ILE A 61 5.79 9.75 4.61
C ILE A 61 6.01 9.39 6.07
N LEU A 62 5.01 9.65 6.90
CA LEU A 62 5.06 9.33 8.32
C LEU A 62 4.54 7.92 8.62
N SER A 63 3.56 7.46 7.84
CA SER A 63 3.09 6.08 7.89
C SER A 63 2.53 5.63 6.56
N LEU A 64 2.70 4.35 6.25
CA LEU A 64 1.98 3.63 5.21
C LEU A 64 1.56 2.31 5.81
N ASN A 65 0.25 2.05 5.83
CA ASN A 65 -0.33 0.86 6.44
C ASN A 65 -1.27 0.21 5.45
N GLY A 66 -1.34 -1.12 5.48
CA GLY A 66 -2.32 -1.84 4.68
C GLY A 66 -1.88 -3.22 4.26
N THR A 67 -2.74 -3.83 3.43
CA THR A 67 -2.57 -5.18 2.89
C THR A 67 -2.25 -5.12 1.40
N LEU A 68 -1.38 -6.02 0.96
CA LEU A 68 -0.97 -6.16 -0.42
C LEU A 68 -0.87 -7.64 -0.78
N SER A 69 -1.43 -8.01 -1.92
CA SER A 69 -1.24 -9.33 -2.53
C SER A 69 -1.30 -9.22 -4.04
N VAL A 70 -1.03 -10.34 -4.72
CA VAL A 70 -1.27 -10.47 -6.16
C VAL A 70 -2.72 -10.16 -6.57
N ASN A 71 -3.68 -10.28 -5.63
CA ASN A 71 -5.11 -10.07 -5.88
C ASN A 71 -5.55 -8.62 -5.62
N GLY A 72 -4.71 -7.77 -5.05
CA GLY A 72 -5.05 -6.37 -4.82
C GLY A 72 -4.32 -5.73 -3.64
N LEU A 73 -4.40 -4.40 -3.60
CA LEU A 73 -3.78 -3.56 -2.59
C LEU A 73 -4.85 -2.72 -1.91
N HIS A 74 -4.73 -2.56 -0.60
CA HIS A 74 -5.49 -1.60 0.17
C HIS A 74 -4.53 -0.91 1.13
N LEU A 75 -4.10 0.28 0.76
CA LEU A 75 -3.08 1.04 1.46
C LEU A 75 -3.63 2.39 1.90
N HIS A 76 -3.40 2.75 3.15
CA HIS A 76 -3.63 4.08 3.70
C HIS A 76 -2.30 4.72 4.05
N ILE A 77 -2.21 6.03 3.87
CA ILE A 77 -0.98 6.80 4.10
C ILE A 77 -1.25 7.99 5.01
N THR A 78 -0.26 8.36 5.83
CA THR A 78 -0.17 9.67 6.48
C THR A 78 1.10 10.35 6.02
N ILE A 79 0.95 11.59 5.55
CA ILE A 79 2.03 12.42 5.07
C ILE A 79 2.07 13.74 5.85
N ALA A 80 3.23 14.38 5.93
CA ALA A 80 3.39 15.70 6.52
C ALA A 80 3.99 16.69 5.51
N ASP A 81 3.47 17.92 5.47
CA ASP A 81 4.00 19.00 4.65
C ASP A 81 5.24 19.67 5.27
N SER A 82 5.75 20.73 4.62
CA SER A 82 6.97 21.43 5.05
C SER A 82 6.86 22.17 6.39
N VAL A 83 5.64 22.33 6.94
CA VAL A 83 5.42 22.95 8.25
C VAL A 83 4.90 21.95 9.29
N GLY A 84 4.82 20.67 8.92
CA GLY A 84 4.43 19.57 9.81
C GLY A 84 2.93 19.30 9.88
N ASN A 85 2.09 19.92 9.04
CA ASN A 85 0.67 19.55 8.99
C ASN A 85 0.52 18.16 8.39
N THR A 86 -0.28 17.32 9.03
CA THR A 86 -0.51 15.94 8.57
C THR A 86 -1.78 15.82 7.74
N ILE A 87 -1.68 15.11 6.63
CA ILE A 87 -2.80 14.75 5.75
C ILE A 87 -2.78 13.22 5.59
N GLY A 88 -3.94 12.59 5.56
CA GLY A 88 -4.01 11.14 5.39
C GLY A 88 -5.30 10.66 4.75
N GLY A 89 -5.27 9.43 4.25
CA GLY A 89 -6.40 8.80 3.58
C GLY A 89 -5.98 7.55 2.80
N HIS A 90 -6.82 7.13 1.86
CA HIS A 90 -6.53 6.00 0.99
C HIS A 90 -5.52 6.40 -0.08
N LEU A 91 -4.41 5.67 -0.17
CA LEU A 91 -3.36 5.90 -1.15
C LEU A 91 -3.83 5.48 -2.54
N ASP A 92 -3.67 6.37 -3.52
CA ASP A 92 -3.91 6.08 -4.93
C ASP A 92 -2.63 6.22 -5.76
N ASN A 93 -2.72 5.81 -7.03
CA ASN A 93 -1.67 6.05 -8.03
C ASN A 93 -1.47 7.55 -8.23
N ASP A 94 -0.33 7.93 -8.81
CA ASP A 94 0.20 9.29 -8.92
C ASP A 94 0.78 9.85 -7.62
N SER A 95 1.13 8.97 -6.68
CA SER A 95 1.91 9.30 -5.47
C SER A 95 3.40 9.09 -5.74
N ILE A 96 4.10 10.17 -6.10
CA ILE A 96 5.44 10.10 -6.70
C ILE A 96 6.53 10.34 -5.66
N VAL A 97 7.47 9.40 -5.55
CA VAL A 97 8.61 9.48 -4.64
C VAL A 97 9.49 10.69 -4.96
N TYR A 98 9.88 11.44 -3.93
CA TYR A 98 10.76 12.59 -4.06
C TYR A 98 12.24 12.19 -3.95
N THR A 99 12.69 11.71 -2.78
CA THR A 99 14.11 11.32 -2.58
C THR A 99 14.28 9.81 -2.42
N THR A 100 13.42 9.19 -1.61
CA THR A 100 13.46 7.76 -1.30
C THR A 100 12.13 7.34 -0.68
N ALA A 101 11.78 6.06 -0.81
CA ALA A 101 10.84 5.41 0.11
C ALA A 101 11.41 4.06 0.51
N GLU A 102 11.62 3.85 1.80
CA GLU A 102 12.19 2.65 2.39
C GLU A 102 11.07 1.87 3.05
N ILE A 103 10.81 0.67 2.53
CA ILE A 103 9.60 -0.07 2.85
C ILE A 103 10.00 -1.49 3.25
N VAL A 104 9.41 -1.97 4.33
CA VAL A 104 9.54 -3.34 4.83
C VAL A 104 8.16 -4.00 4.77
N ILE A 105 8.09 -5.16 4.13
CA ILE A 105 6.86 -5.93 3.92
C ILE A 105 6.99 -7.27 4.62
N GLY A 106 5.99 -7.61 5.43
CA GLY A 106 5.78 -8.97 5.91
C GLY A 106 4.87 -9.73 4.93
N ALA A 107 5.22 -10.97 4.61
CA ALA A 107 4.37 -11.88 3.83
C ALA A 107 4.11 -13.15 4.63
N SER A 108 2.83 -13.50 4.77
CA SER A 108 2.41 -14.78 5.33
C SER A 108 2.54 -15.87 4.28
N GLU A 109 2.99 -17.05 4.71
CA GLU A 109 3.05 -18.26 3.88
C GLU A 109 1.84 -19.16 4.13
N ASP A 110 1.06 -18.86 5.18
CA ASP A 110 -0.07 -19.68 5.62
C ASP A 110 -1.42 -19.09 5.17
N LEU A 111 -1.41 -17.89 4.60
CA LEU A 111 -2.61 -17.13 4.25
C LEU A 111 -2.63 -16.73 2.77
N ILE A 112 -3.85 -16.55 2.26
CA ILE A 112 -4.14 -15.97 0.95
C ILE A 112 -5.13 -14.81 1.17
N PHE A 113 -4.79 -13.64 0.68
CA PHE A 113 -5.67 -12.48 0.65
C PHE A 113 -6.33 -12.36 -0.72
N LEU A 114 -7.65 -12.50 -0.73
CA LEU A 114 -8.53 -12.30 -1.88
C LEU A 114 -9.32 -11.00 -1.71
N ARG A 115 -9.95 -10.57 -2.80
CA ARG A 115 -10.85 -9.42 -2.85
C ARG A 115 -12.18 -9.86 -3.44
N SER A 116 -13.18 -9.97 -2.57
CA SER A 116 -14.47 -10.57 -2.91
C SER A 116 -15.58 -9.54 -2.78
N SER A 117 -16.58 -9.63 -3.66
CA SER A 117 -17.72 -8.71 -3.63
C SER A 117 -18.47 -8.84 -2.31
N ASP A 118 -18.64 -7.72 -1.61
CA ASP A 118 -19.42 -7.63 -0.40
C ASP A 118 -20.73 -6.85 -0.66
N PRO A 119 -21.91 -7.49 -0.57
CA PRO A 119 -23.19 -6.81 -0.76
C PRO A 119 -23.50 -5.74 0.29
N GLN A 120 -22.89 -5.80 1.48
CA GLN A 120 -23.12 -4.82 2.55
C GLN A 120 -22.44 -3.48 2.25
N THR A 121 -21.23 -3.52 1.68
CA THR A 121 -20.44 -2.31 1.40
C THR A 121 -20.52 -1.88 -0.06
N GLY A 122 -20.84 -2.82 -0.98
CA GLY A 122 -20.80 -2.59 -2.42
C GLY A 122 -19.39 -2.59 -3.01
N PHE A 123 -18.36 -2.94 -2.22
CA PHE A 123 -16.96 -2.96 -2.62
C PHE A 123 -16.39 -4.37 -2.64
N LEU A 124 -15.15 -4.49 -3.15
CA LEU A 124 -14.37 -5.71 -3.02
C LEU A 124 -13.61 -5.68 -1.69
N GLU A 125 -14.11 -6.45 -0.71
CA GLU A 125 -13.54 -6.49 0.63
C GLU A 125 -12.52 -7.61 0.78
N LEU A 126 -11.72 -7.54 1.85
CA LEU A 126 -10.71 -8.54 2.15
C LEU A 126 -11.38 -9.88 2.52
N GLU A 127 -11.11 -10.92 1.74
CA GLU A 127 -11.37 -12.30 2.11
C GLU A 127 -10.04 -12.99 2.46
N ILE A 128 -10.03 -13.73 3.57
CA ILE A 128 -8.82 -14.39 4.09
C ILE A 128 -9.04 -15.91 4.02
N GLN A 129 -8.16 -16.60 3.32
CA GLN A 129 -8.14 -18.06 3.27
C GLN A 129 -6.83 -18.60 3.85
N ALA A 130 -6.87 -19.79 4.44
CA ALA A 130 -5.68 -20.53 4.80
C ALA A 130 -5.14 -21.31 3.59
N VAL A 131 -3.82 -21.39 3.45
CA VAL A 131 -3.20 -22.30 2.50
C VAL A 131 -3.51 -23.73 2.95
N LYS A 132 -4.25 -24.49 2.13
CA LYS A 132 -4.50 -25.92 2.41
C LYS A 132 -3.16 -26.64 2.40
N GLN A 133 -2.71 -27.11 3.57
CA GLN A 133 -1.58 -28.01 3.63
C GLN A 133 -1.93 -29.26 2.81
N ARG A 134 -1.06 -29.64 1.86
CA ARG A 134 -1.16 -30.96 1.24
C ARG A 134 -0.95 -31.97 2.36
N VAL A 135 -1.99 -32.75 2.66
CA VAL A 135 -1.83 -33.98 3.42
C VAL A 135 -0.99 -34.89 2.52
N GLU A 136 0.24 -35.18 2.94
CA GLU A 136 1.10 -36.20 2.32
C GLU A 136 0.49 -37.60 2.48
#